data_AF-A0A954JTL4-F1
#
_entry.id   AF-A0A954JTL4-F1
#
_cell.length_a   1.000
_cell.length_b   1.000
_cell.length_c   1.000
_cell.angle_alpha   90.00
_cell.angle_beta   90.00
_cell.angle_gamma   90.00
#
_symmetry.space_group_name_H-M   'P 1'
#
loop_
_entity.id
_entity.type
_entity.pdbx_description
1 polymer ?
#
loop_
_entity_poly.entity_id
_entity_poly.type
_entity_poly.pdbx_seq_one_letter_code
_entity_poly.pdbx_strand_id
1 'polypeptide(L)'
;MRHGSNLNPPNRFESTVVEPDLEQLEWDDEYLSRPRRIEYLDDHSKSIVTENDSPDLNFRYSVNPYRGCAHGCSYCYARPFHEYLGYNAGLDFETKIMVKRDAPRLFRDFLSRSDWEPELIAFSGITDCYQPAEREFQLTRQCLMVASEANQPVGIVTKNALVVRDLDLLSSMAQRSLINVSLSITTLDPQLAREMEPRT
;
A
#
# COMPACT_ATOMS: atom_id res chain seq x y z
N MET A 1 -5.13 13.19 14.09
CA MET A 1 -4.23 12.65 13.05
C MET A 1 -4.51 13.43 11.77
N ARG A 2 -3.51 13.95 11.05
CA ARG A 2 -3.76 14.69 9.80
C ARG A 2 -4.04 13.71 8.66
N HIS A 3 -5.05 13.98 7.84
CA HIS A 3 -5.52 13.12 6.74
C HIS A 3 -5.23 13.76 5.37
N GLY A 4 -5.06 12.92 4.35
CA GLY A 4 -4.85 13.41 2.97
C GLY A 4 -6.12 13.85 2.30
N SER A 5 -7.23 13.19 2.65
CA SER A 5 -8.58 13.58 2.29
C SER A 5 -9.29 14.10 3.53
N ASN A 6 -9.88 15.30 3.43
CA ASN A 6 -10.87 15.76 4.41
C ASN A 6 -12.31 15.41 3.99
N LEU A 7 -12.45 14.72 2.85
CA LEU A 7 -13.73 14.32 2.28
C LEU A 7 -14.01 12.84 2.58
N ASN A 8 -15.26 12.54 2.89
CA ASN A 8 -15.81 11.20 3.04
C ASN A 8 -16.91 10.99 1.97
N PRO A 9 -16.55 10.98 0.67
CA PRO A 9 -17.54 10.86 -0.39
C PRO A 9 -18.23 9.49 -0.32
N PRO A 10 -19.48 9.36 -0.80
CA PRO A 10 -20.08 8.04 -0.98
C PRO A 10 -19.27 7.22 -2.00
N ASN A 11 -19.29 5.90 -1.85
CA ASN A 11 -18.74 5.01 -2.87
C ASN A 11 -19.66 5.02 -4.10
N ARG A 12 -19.09 5.28 -5.28
CA ARG A 12 -19.86 5.38 -6.53
C ARG A 12 -20.56 4.08 -6.98
N PHE A 13 -20.13 2.93 -6.49
CA PHE A 13 -20.66 1.61 -6.86
C PHE A 13 -21.70 1.07 -5.88
N GLU A 14 -21.81 1.67 -4.70
CA GLU A 14 -22.76 1.27 -3.67
C GLU A 14 -24.11 1.97 -3.89
N SER A 15 -25.20 1.22 -3.75
CA SER A 15 -26.56 1.76 -3.87
C SER A 15 -27.09 2.37 -2.57
N THR A 16 -26.41 2.09 -1.46
CA THR A 16 -26.79 2.54 -0.11
C THR A 16 -25.65 3.36 0.48
N VAL A 17 -25.97 4.54 0.99
CA VAL A 17 -25.02 5.41 1.69
C VAL A 17 -25.39 5.41 3.17
N VAL A 18 -24.39 5.18 4.02
CA VAL A 18 -24.53 5.27 5.47
C VAL A 18 -23.90 6.56 5.93
N GLU A 19 -24.71 7.48 6.45
CA GLU A 19 -24.25 8.70 7.08
C GLU A 19 -24.42 8.57 8.60
N PRO A 20 -23.38 8.85 9.40
CA PRO A 20 -23.54 8.85 10.84
C PRO A 20 -24.50 9.99 11.23
N ASP A 21 -25.57 9.64 11.93
CA ASP A 21 -26.44 10.62 12.59
C ASP A 21 -25.69 11.18 13.80
N LEU A 22 -25.27 12.44 13.68
CA LEU A 22 -24.53 13.15 14.70
C LEU A 22 -25.39 14.18 15.44
N GLU A 23 -26.71 14.25 15.20
CA GLU A 23 -27.58 15.28 15.80
C GLU A 23 -27.47 15.31 17.34
N GLN A 24 -27.30 14.14 17.96
CA GLN A 24 -27.16 14.04 19.42
C GLN A 24 -25.72 14.26 19.94
N LEU A 25 -24.75 14.38 19.03
CA LEU A 25 -23.32 14.49 19.31
C LEU A 25 -22.71 15.80 18.79
N GLU A 26 -23.54 16.73 18.27
CA GLU A 26 -23.09 18.02 17.73
C GLU A 26 -22.35 18.89 18.76
N TRP A 27 -22.65 18.69 20.06
CA TRP A 27 -22.02 19.41 21.17
C TRP A 27 -20.88 18.64 21.84
N ASP A 28 -20.57 17.43 21.38
CA ASP A 28 -19.51 16.59 21.93
C ASP A 28 -18.21 16.80 21.14
N ASP A 29 -17.53 17.91 21.43
CA ASP A 29 -16.25 18.27 20.82
C ASP A 29 -15.19 17.17 21.01
N GLU A 30 -15.25 16.40 22.09
CA GLU A 30 -14.35 15.26 22.31
C GLU A 30 -14.62 14.16 21.28
N TYR A 31 -15.89 13.78 21.09
CA TYR A 31 -16.28 12.78 20.11
C TYR A 31 -15.96 13.22 18.68
N LEU A 32 -16.29 14.45 18.32
CA LEU A 32 -16.07 15.02 16.98
C LEU A 32 -14.58 15.16 16.64
N SER A 33 -13.72 15.32 17.66
CA SER A 33 -12.26 15.42 17.49
C SER A 33 -11.53 14.08 17.55
N ARG A 34 -12.23 12.95 17.78
CA ARG A 34 -11.57 11.64 17.86
C ARG A 34 -10.83 11.31 16.56
N PRO A 35 -9.51 11.06 16.61
CA PRO A 35 -8.77 10.69 15.43
C PRO A 35 -9.29 9.36 14.90
N ARG A 36 -9.66 9.31 13.62
CA ARG A 36 -10.00 8.05 12.96
C ARG A 36 -8.77 7.13 13.00
N ARG A 37 -8.90 6.03 13.72
CA ARG A 37 -7.84 5.01 13.82
C ARG A 37 -7.76 4.24 12.51
N ILE A 38 -6.55 3.82 12.16
CA ILE A 38 -6.35 2.88 11.07
C ILE A 38 -6.86 1.51 11.54
N GLU A 39 -7.70 0.89 10.73
CA GLU A 39 -8.20 -0.46 10.88
C GLU A 39 -7.52 -1.36 9.86
N TYR A 40 -7.06 -2.52 10.33
CA TYR A 40 -6.47 -3.56 9.50
C TYR A 40 -7.49 -4.66 9.29
N LEU A 41 -7.84 -4.88 8.02
CA LEU A 41 -8.85 -5.85 7.59
C LEU A 41 -8.17 -6.97 6.81
N ASP A 42 -8.62 -8.20 6.99
CA ASP A 42 -8.04 -9.33 6.29
C ASP A 42 -8.47 -9.36 4.82
N ASP A 43 -7.49 -9.46 3.91
CA ASP A 43 -7.72 -9.68 2.48
C ASP A 43 -7.47 -11.15 2.14
N HIS A 44 -8.53 -11.85 1.73
CA HIS A 44 -8.51 -13.27 1.39
C HIS A 44 -8.21 -13.55 -0.10
N SER A 45 -7.56 -12.61 -0.80
CA SER A 45 -7.08 -12.77 -2.18
C SER A 45 -6.41 -14.14 -2.39
N LYS A 46 -6.69 -14.79 -3.52
CA LYS A 46 -6.11 -16.10 -3.89
C LYS A 46 -4.89 -16.00 -4.80
N SER A 47 -4.50 -14.78 -5.17
CA SER A 47 -3.30 -14.45 -5.91
C SER A 47 -2.71 -13.13 -5.39
N ILE A 48 -1.42 -12.93 -5.63
CA ILE A 48 -0.70 -11.73 -5.16
C ILE A 48 -0.01 -10.95 -6.29
N VAL A 49 0.42 -11.65 -7.34
CA VAL A 49 1.03 -11.03 -8.53
C VAL A 49 -0.07 -10.59 -9.48
N THR A 50 0.02 -9.34 -9.94
CA THR A 50 -0.87 -8.77 -10.95
C THR A 50 -0.05 -8.41 -12.18
N GLU A 51 -0.59 -8.73 -13.35
CA GLU A 51 -0.01 -8.39 -14.65
C GLU A 51 -0.67 -7.13 -15.21
N ASN A 52 0.12 -6.33 -15.94
CA ASN A 52 -0.35 -5.20 -16.73
C ASN A 52 0.39 -5.16 -18.07
N ASP A 53 -0.26 -4.63 -19.10
CA ASP A 53 0.27 -4.49 -20.47
C ASP A 53 0.39 -3.01 -20.89
N SER A 54 0.53 -2.11 -19.92
CA SER A 54 0.61 -0.67 -20.18
C SER A 54 1.92 -0.32 -20.91
N PRO A 55 1.87 0.37 -22.06
CA PRO A 55 3.08 0.81 -22.77
C PRO A 55 3.84 1.91 -22.01
N ASP A 56 3.20 2.54 -21.01
CA ASP A 56 3.77 3.63 -20.22
C ASP A 56 4.56 3.14 -19.00
N LEU A 57 4.43 1.85 -18.65
CA LEU A 57 5.10 1.25 -17.50
C LEU A 57 6.29 0.41 -17.93
N ASN A 58 7.40 0.57 -17.22
CA ASN A 58 8.64 -0.18 -17.45
C ASN A 58 8.65 -1.55 -16.73
N PHE A 59 7.51 -1.99 -16.20
CA PHE A 59 7.32 -3.30 -15.57
C PHE A 59 5.98 -3.89 -15.96
N ARG A 60 5.95 -5.23 -16.12
CA ARG A 60 4.75 -5.99 -16.46
C ARG A 60 4.04 -6.56 -15.22
N TYR A 61 4.81 -6.94 -14.21
CA TYR A 61 4.28 -7.60 -13.01
C TYR A 61 4.43 -6.76 -11.76
N SER A 62 3.44 -6.81 -10.88
CA SER A 62 3.50 -6.12 -9.59
C SER A 62 2.97 -6.98 -8.43
N VAL A 63 3.45 -6.68 -7.24
CA VAL A 63 3.05 -7.30 -5.97
C VAL A 63 2.70 -6.20 -4.97
N ASN A 64 1.52 -6.32 -4.37
CA ASN A 64 1.03 -5.38 -3.35
C ASN A 64 0.54 -6.20 -2.15
N PRO A 65 1.32 -6.30 -1.05
CA PRO A 65 0.91 -7.02 0.17
C PRO A 65 -0.27 -6.38 0.92
N TYR A 66 -0.58 -5.13 0.58
CA TYR A 66 -1.66 -4.35 1.17
C TYR A 66 -2.59 -3.76 0.10
N ARG A 67 -3.79 -3.33 0.49
CA ARG A 67 -4.63 -2.39 -0.28
C ARG A 67 -5.06 -1.24 0.60
N GLY A 68 -5.18 -0.04 0.02
CA GLY A 68 -5.19 1.20 0.79
C GLY A 68 -3.77 1.60 1.21
N CYS A 69 -3.59 2.86 1.60
CA CYS A 69 -2.27 3.36 2.02
C CYS A 69 -2.39 4.38 3.15
N ALA A 70 -1.84 4.02 4.31
CA ALA A 70 -1.87 4.86 5.50
C ALA A 70 -1.02 6.13 5.39
N HIS A 71 -0.15 6.28 4.39
CA HIS A 71 0.53 7.56 4.12
C HIS A 71 -0.47 8.69 3.84
N GLY A 72 -1.61 8.36 3.23
CA GLY A 72 -2.68 9.33 2.98
C GLY A 72 -2.24 10.47 2.08
N CYS A 73 -1.50 10.22 1.00
CA CYS A 73 -1.16 11.30 0.07
C CYS A 73 -2.44 11.86 -0.58
N SER A 74 -2.65 13.17 -0.56
CA SER A 74 -3.87 13.80 -1.10
C SER A 74 -4.01 13.58 -2.61
N TYR A 75 -2.89 13.54 -3.32
CA TYR A 75 -2.79 13.38 -4.77
C TYR A 75 -2.70 11.92 -5.25
N CYS A 76 -2.89 10.94 -4.35
CA CYS A 76 -2.66 9.53 -4.67
C CYS A 76 -3.64 9.01 -5.73
N TYR A 77 -3.12 8.59 -6.89
CA TYR A 77 -3.93 8.02 -7.98
C TYR A 77 -4.60 6.69 -7.60
N ALA A 78 -4.12 6.01 -6.56
CA ALA A 78 -4.63 4.70 -6.19
C ALA A 78 -5.94 4.76 -5.38
N ARG A 79 -6.33 5.95 -4.90
CA ARG A 79 -7.54 6.18 -4.10
C ARG A 79 -8.82 5.58 -4.70
N PRO A 80 -9.12 5.76 -6.00
CA PRO A 80 -10.32 5.21 -6.62
C PRO A 80 -10.40 3.68 -6.59
N PHE A 81 -9.27 2.97 -6.48
CA PHE A 81 -9.30 1.50 -6.45
C PHE A 81 -9.97 0.95 -5.18
N HIS A 82 -10.02 1.74 -4.10
CA HIS A 82 -10.69 1.35 -2.86
C HIS A 82 -12.21 1.25 -3.02
N GLU A 83 -12.79 1.95 -4.01
CA GLU A 83 -14.22 1.89 -4.31
C GLU A 83 -14.65 0.52 -4.82
N TYR A 84 -13.78 -0.22 -5.52
CA TYR A 84 -14.07 -1.60 -5.91
C TYR A 84 -14.13 -2.59 -4.73
N LEU A 85 -13.72 -2.15 -3.54
CA LEU A 85 -13.79 -2.93 -2.31
C LEU A 85 -15.01 -2.58 -1.45
N GLY A 86 -15.89 -1.69 -1.92
CA GLY A 86 -17.03 -1.19 -1.14
C GLY A 86 -16.69 -0.01 -0.23
N TYR A 87 -15.46 0.51 -0.25
CA TYR A 87 -15.02 1.65 0.56
C TYR A 87 -14.94 2.97 -0.22
N ASN A 88 -14.90 4.11 0.45
CA ASN A 88 -14.71 5.37 -0.28
C ASN A 88 -13.24 5.69 -0.64
N ALA A 89 -13.05 6.48 -1.71
CA ALA A 89 -11.74 6.94 -2.16
C ALA A 89 -11.08 8.02 -1.27
N GLY A 90 -11.85 8.56 -0.32
CA GLY A 90 -11.42 9.61 0.60
C GLY A 90 -10.74 9.05 1.83
N LEU A 91 -11.43 9.12 2.97
CA LEU A 91 -10.89 8.71 4.27
C LEU A 91 -10.71 7.20 4.37
N ASP A 92 -11.57 6.38 3.74
CA ASP A 92 -11.47 4.94 3.91
C ASP A 92 -10.19 4.37 3.28
N PHE A 93 -9.74 4.92 2.14
CA PHE A 93 -8.47 4.53 1.51
C PHE A 93 -7.26 4.56 2.45
N GLU A 94 -7.23 5.52 3.37
CA GLU A 94 -6.10 5.75 4.26
C GLU A 94 -6.33 5.30 5.71
N THR A 95 -7.55 4.83 6.02
CA THR A 95 -7.93 4.34 7.36
C THR A 95 -8.40 2.89 7.37
N LYS A 96 -8.83 2.32 6.25
CA LYS A 96 -9.18 0.89 6.09
C LYS A 96 -8.12 0.22 5.22
N ILE A 97 -7.16 -0.45 5.86
CA ILE A 97 -6.04 -1.09 5.16
C ILE A 97 -6.28 -2.58 5.08
N MET A 98 -6.39 -3.09 3.85
CA MET A 98 -6.56 -4.52 3.60
C MET A 98 -5.19 -5.19 3.65
N VAL A 99 -5.06 -6.26 4.44
CA VAL A 99 -3.81 -6.96 4.71
C VAL A 99 -3.88 -8.36 4.10
N LYS A 100 -3.06 -8.61 3.07
CA LYS A 100 -2.97 -9.93 2.42
C LYS A 100 -2.02 -10.83 3.21
N ARG A 101 -2.45 -11.37 4.34
CA ARG A 101 -1.60 -12.19 5.23
C ARG A 101 -0.92 -13.36 4.52
N ASP A 102 -1.60 -13.93 3.52
CA ASP A 102 -1.09 -15.02 2.69
C ASP A 102 -0.10 -14.57 1.59
N ALA A 103 0.22 -13.27 1.47
CA ALA A 103 1.04 -12.72 0.38
C ALA A 103 2.37 -13.46 0.18
N PRO A 104 3.18 -13.78 1.22
CA PRO A 104 4.45 -14.49 1.02
C PRO A 104 4.25 -15.91 0.47
N ARG A 105 3.23 -16.62 0.96
CA ARG A 105 2.87 -17.97 0.50
C ARG A 105 2.42 -17.93 -0.95
N LEU A 106 1.46 -17.06 -1.28
CA LEU A 106 0.96 -16.88 -2.64
C LEU A 106 2.06 -16.45 -3.61
N PHE A 107 3.02 -15.66 -3.15
CA PHE A 107 4.15 -15.22 -3.97
C PHE A 107 5.09 -16.38 -4.26
N ARG A 108 5.40 -17.21 -3.26
CA ARG A 108 6.18 -18.44 -3.44
C ARG A 108 5.48 -19.40 -4.42
N ASP A 109 4.17 -19.59 -4.25
CA ASP A 109 3.37 -20.45 -5.12
C ASP A 109 3.43 -19.94 -6.58
N PHE A 110 3.34 -18.62 -6.79
CA PHE A 110 3.47 -18.02 -8.12
C PHE A 110 4.85 -18.25 -8.74
N LEU A 111 5.94 -17.99 -8.00
CA LEU A 111 7.31 -18.16 -8.50
C LEU A 111 7.71 -19.62 -8.73
N SER A 112 7.00 -20.58 -8.12
CA SER A 112 7.24 -22.01 -8.26
C SER A 112 6.59 -22.62 -9.50
N ARG A 113 5.84 -21.84 -10.28
CA ARG A 113 5.22 -22.30 -11.51
C ARG A 113 6.29 -22.69 -12.53
N SER A 114 6.10 -23.82 -13.21
CA SER A 114 7.04 -24.32 -14.21
C SER A 114 7.13 -23.45 -15.47
N ASP A 115 6.11 -22.64 -15.73
CA ASP A 115 6.03 -21.73 -16.87
C ASP A 115 6.43 -20.29 -16.51
N TRP A 116 6.92 -20.05 -15.29
CA TRP A 116 7.39 -18.74 -14.88
C TRP A 116 8.82 -18.48 -15.38
N GLU A 117 8.97 -17.46 -16.22
CA GLU A 117 10.27 -16.90 -16.59
C GLU A 117 10.51 -15.64 -15.75
N PRO A 118 11.61 -15.55 -14.98
CA PRO A 118 11.85 -14.40 -14.11
C PRO A 118 11.94 -13.06 -14.87
N GLU A 119 10.93 -12.22 -14.67
CA GLU A 119 10.89 -10.81 -15.09
C GLU A 119 10.89 -9.87 -13.88
N LEU A 120 11.13 -8.57 -14.06
CA LEU A 120 11.03 -7.60 -12.96
C LEU A 120 9.63 -7.58 -12.34
N ILE A 121 9.54 -7.78 -11.02
CA ILE A 121 8.30 -7.61 -10.25
C ILE A 121 8.37 -6.33 -9.41
N ALA A 122 7.48 -5.39 -9.67
CA ALA A 122 7.41 -4.12 -8.96
C ALA A 122 6.57 -4.23 -7.67
N PHE A 123 7.13 -3.77 -6.56
CA PHE A 123 6.43 -3.52 -5.31
C PHE A 123 5.98 -2.06 -5.26
N SER A 124 4.90 -1.85 -4.54
CA SER A 124 4.28 -0.54 -4.32
C SER A 124 3.57 0.07 -5.54
N GLY A 125 2.91 -0.76 -6.35
CA GLY A 125 2.20 -0.31 -7.55
C GLY A 125 0.88 0.43 -7.28
N ILE A 126 0.19 0.16 -6.16
CA ILE A 126 -1.07 0.86 -5.80
C ILE A 126 -1.18 1.17 -4.30
N THR A 127 -0.11 0.89 -3.56
CA THR A 127 0.02 1.10 -2.12
C THR A 127 1.50 1.22 -1.80
N ASP A 128 1.91 1.78 -0.66
CA ASP A 128 3.31 1.69 -0.26
C ASP A 128 3.53 0.39 0.53
N CYS A 129 4.44 -0.47 0.05
CA CYS A 129 4.75 -1.73 0.70
C CYS A 129 5.44 -1.57 2.06
N TYR A 130 6.00 -0.38 2.34
CA TYR A 130 6.61 0.01 3.61
C TYR A 130 5.77 1.03 4.39
N GLN A 131 4.48 1.16 4.09
CA GLN A 131 3.55 1.95 4.91
C GLN A 131 3.55 1.47 6.38
N PRO A 132 3.04 2.27 7.34
CA PRO A 132 3.08 1.94 8.77
C PRO A 132 2.66 0.51 9.16
N ALA A 133 1.70 -0.10 8.45
CA ALA A 133 1.27 -1.49 8.64
C ALA A 133 2.43 -2.51 8.56
N GLU A 134 3.43 -2.25 7.73
CA GLU A 134 4.58 -3.14 7.53
C GLU A 134 5.47 -3.27 8.78
N ARG A 135 5.36 -2.35 9.75
CA ARG A 135 6.04 -2.49 11.05
C ARG A 135 5.52 -3.69 11.84
N GLU A 136 4.22 -3.97 11.72
CA GLU A 136 3.53 -5.05 12.42
C GLU A 136 3.57 -6.35 11.61
N PHE A 137 3.10 -6.33 10.36
CA PHE A 137 2.85 -7.57 9.62
C PHE A 137 4.08 -8.12 8.90
N GLN A 138 5.06 -7.27 8.56
CA GLN A 138 6.30 -7.65 7.90
C GLN A 138 6.10 -8.46 6.61
N LEU A 139 5.01 -8.21 5.86
CA LEU A 139 4.66 -9.01 4.69
C LEU A 139 5.59 -8.68 3.53
N THR A 140 5.98 -7.42 3.38
CA THR A 140 6.97 -7.02 2.37
C THR A 140 8.29 -7.71 2.64
N ARG A 141 8.80 -7.68 3.89
CA ARG A 141 10.03 -8.41 4.25
C ARG A 141 9.96 -9.89 3.90
N GLN A 142 8.86 -10.57 4.26
CA GLN A 142 8.67 -11.99 3.96
C GLN A 142 8.60 -12.26 2.45
N CYS A 143 7.93 -11.41 1.66
CA CYS A 143 7.94 -11.50 0.20
C CYS A 143 9.35 -11.28 -0.38
N LEU A 144 10.16 -10.38 0.19
CA LEU A 144 11.55 -10.17 -0.23
C LEU A 144 12.45 -11.37 0.10
N MET A 145 12.22 -12.06 1.22
CA MET A 145 12.90 -13.32 1.51
C MET A 145 12.59 -14.37 0.44
N VAL A 146 11.30 -14.51 0.08
CA VAL A 146 10.86 -15.40 -1.01
C VAL A 146 11.52 -15.03 -2.34
N ALA A 147 11.55 -13.75 -2.72
CA ALA A 147 12.21 -13.29 -3.94
C ALA A 147 13.71 -13.59 -3.93
N SER A 148 14.38 -13.33 -2.80
CA SER A 148 15.81 -13.56 -2.61
C SER A 148 16.18 -15.04 -2.77
N GLU A 149 15.37 -15.95 -2.22
CA GLU A 149 15.53 -17.41 -2.35
C GLU A 149 15.34 -17.87 -3.80
N ALA A 150 14.38 -17.29 -4.52
CA ALA A 150 14.08 -17.62 -5.91
C ALA A 150 15.00 -16.94 -6.94
N ASN A 151 15.94 -16.10 -6.51
CA ASN A 151 16.70 -15.18 -7.37
C ASN A 151 15.79 -14.34 -8.30
N GLN A 152 14.62 -13.95 -7.78
CA GLN A 152 13.62 -13.18 -8.50
C GLN A 152 13.97 -11.68 -8.46
N PRO A 153 14.15 -11.00 -9.61
CA PRO A 153 14.36 -9.56 -9.65
C PRO A 153 13.13 -8.79 -9.15
N VAL A 154 13.33 -7.80 -8.29
CA VAL A 154 12.25 -6.95 -7.76
C VAL A 154 12.63 -5.47 -7.77
N GLY A 155 11.62 -4.61 -7.97
CA GLY A 155 11.75 -3.16 -7.85
C GLY A 155 10.88 -2.67 -6.71
N ILE A 156 11.35 -1.70 -5.92
CA ILE A 156 10.59 -1.10 -4.82
C ILE A 156 10.53 0.41 -5.02
N VAL A 157 9.32 0.96 -4.90
CA VAL A 157 9.12 2.39 -4.73
C VAL A 157 8.58 2.62 -3.31
N THR A 158 9.14 3.55 -2.55
CA THR A 158 8.62 3.87 -1.22
C THR A 158 8.87 5.31 -0.82
N LYS A 159 8.06 5.80 0.11
CA LYS A 159 8.25 7.07 0.82
C LYS A 159 8.78 6.90 2.24
N ASN A 160 8.82 5.67 2.75
CA ASN A 160 9.06 5.41 4.16
C ASN A 160 10.51 4.98 4.43
N ALA A 161 11.11 5.57 5.46
CA ALA A 161 12.44 5.17 5.95
C ALA A 161 12.47 3.72 6.50
N LEU A 162 11.31 3.09 6.73
CA LEU A 162 11.21 1.71 7.20
C LEU A 162 11.93 0.69 6.28
N VAL A 163 12.11 1.01 4.99
CA VAL A 163 12.90 0.18 4.07
C VAL A 163 14.31 -0.14 4.59
N VAL A 164 14.89 0.74 5.40
CA VAL A 164 16.21 0.56 6.01
C VAL A 164 16.25 -0.65 6.98
N ARG A 165 15.11 -1.07 7.52
CA ARG A 165 15.00 -2.28 8.35
C ARG A 165 15.49 -3.53 7.61
N ASP A 166 15.28 -3.57 6.28
CA ASP A 166 15.54 -4.75 5.46
C ASP A 166 16.87 -4.66 4.69
N LEU A 167 17.78 -3.75 5.10
CA LEU A 167 19.09 -3.60 4.47
C LEU A 167 19.89 -4.90 4.39
N ASP A 168 19.72 -5.81 5.34
CA ASP A 168 20.37 -7.13 5.35
C ASP A 168 19.98 -7.97 4.12
N LEU A 169 18.68 -8.00 3.79
CA LEU A 169 18.16 -8.67 2.60
C LEU A 169 18.47 -7.89 1.33
N LEU A 170 18.20 -6.58 1.33
CA LEU A 170 18.36 -5.72 0.16
C LEU A 170 19.82 -5.67 -0.29
N SER A 171 20.78 -5.60 0.62
CA SER A 171 22.21 -5.60 0.26
C SER A 171 22.65 -6.91 -0.40
N SER A 172 22.16 -8.06 0.09
CA SER A 172 22.44 -9.37 -0.51
C SER A 172 21.82 -9.51 -1.90
N MET A 173 20.60 -9.01 -2.10
CA MET A 173 19.96 -8.98 -3.42
C MET A 173 20.69 -8.02 -4.38
N ALA A 174 21.18 -6.88 -3.88
CA ALA A 174 21.89 -5.89 -4.67
C ALA A 174 23.23 -6.42 -5.20
N GLN A 175 23.96 -7.19 -4.39
CA GLN A 175 25.19 -7.88 -4.84
C GLN A 175 24.96 -8.85 -6.01
N ARG A 176 23.72 -9.35 -6.16
CA ARG A 176 23.29 -10.22 -7.26
C ARG A 176 22.55 -9.48 -8.38
N SER A 177 22.48 -8.15 -8.32
CA SER A 177 21.72 -7.32 -9.26
C SER A 177 20.21 -7.66 -9.34
N LEU A 178 19.61 -8.09 -8.23
CA LEU A 178 18.21 -8.52 -8.16
C LEU A 178 17.24 -7.47 -7.60
N ILE A 179 17.73 -6.29 -7.21
CA ILE A 179 16.91 -5.30 -6.51
C ILE A 179 17.22 -3.89 -7.01
N ASN A 180 16.17 -3.09 -7.16
CA ASN A 180 16.24 -1.63 -7.26
C ASN A 180 15.29 -1.03 -6.22
N VAL A 181 15.78 -0.08 -5.41
CA VAL A 181 14.97 0.68 -4.46
C VAL A 181 14.97 2.15 -4.85
N SER A 182 13.78 2.71 -5.07
CA SER A 182 13.54 4.11 -5.40
C SER A 182 12.77 4.80 -4.28
N LEU A 183 13.19 6.01 -3.92
CA LEU A 183 12.53 6.84 -2.92
C LEU A 183 11.73 7.96 -3.59
N SER A 184 10.46 8.12 -3.23
CA SER A 184 9.60 9.16 -3.79
C SER A 184 9.64 10.44 -2.96
N ILE A 185 10.39 11.43 -3.44
CA ILE A 185 10.46 12.78 -2.86
C ILE A 185 9.63 13.72 -3.73
N THR A 186 8.50 14.20 -3.21
CA THR A 186 7.56 15.04 -3.98
C THR A 186 7.96 16.51 -3.96
N THR A 187 8.47 16.99 -2.82
CA THR A 187 8.92 18.37 -2.63
C THR A 187 10.02 18.40 -1.58
N LEU A 188 10.87 19.43 -1.65
CA LEU A 188 11.89 19.73 -0.64
C LEU A 188 11.38 20.71 0.43
N ASP A 189 10.17 21.26 0.27
CA ASP A 189 9.50 22.09 1.26
C ASP A 189 8.80 21.20 2.32
N PRO A 190 9.28 21.19 3.58
CA PRO A 190 8.68 20.35 4.62
C PRO A 190 7.26 20.76 5.00
N GLN A 191 6.88 22.02 4.82
CA GLN A 191 5.52 22.47 5.10
C GLN A 191 4.56 21.92 4.06
N LEU A 192 4.89 22.05 2.77
CA LEU A 192 4.09 21.50 1.69
C LEU A 192 4.01 19.97 1.76
N ALA A 193 5.13 19.29 2.08
CA ALA A 193 5.15 17.85 2.27
C ALA A 193 4.16 17.41 3.37
N ARG A 194 4.12 18.08 4.52
CA ARG A 194 3.19 17.76 5.61
C ARG A 194 1.71 17.97 5.28
N GLU A 195 1.41 18.84 4.32
CA GLU A 195 0.04 19.08 3.84
C GLU A 195 -0.39 18.03 2.82
N MET A 196 0.51 17.69 1.88
CA MET A 196 0.21 16.73 0.81
C MET A 196 0.36 15.27 1.25
N GLU A 197 1.26 14.99 2.20
CA GLU A 197 1.71 13.67 2.65
C GLU A 197 1.81 13.65 4.18
N PRO A 198 0.67 13.61 4.87
CA PRO A 198 0.62 13.89 6.31
C PRO A 198 1.33 12.84 7.18
N ARG A 199 1.70 11.68 6.64
CA ARG A 199 2.17 10.51 7.40
C ARG A 199 3.29 9.71 6.73
N THR A 200 4.11 10.36 5.90
CA THR A 200 5.31 9.76 5.28
C THR A 200 6.55 9.86 6.17
#